data_AF-A0ABC9YCQ0-F1
#
_entry.id   AF-A0ABC9YCQ0-F1
#
_cell.length_a   1.000
_cell.length_b   1.000
_cell.length_c   1.000
_cell.angle_alpha   90.00
_cell.angle_beta   90.00
_cell.angle_gamma   90.00
#
_symmetry.space_group_name_H-M   'P 1'
#
loop_
_entity.id
_entity.type
_entity.pdbx_description
1 polymer ?
#
loop_
_entity_poly.entity_id
_entity_poly.type
_entity_poly.pdbx_seq_one_letter_code
_entity_poly.pdbx_strand_id
1 'polypeptide(L)'
;MHKKKYTKKSVRLVRDDDEPGSSREQEEEPEPEVITRSLSLSELRDMQKDFSRLPGEHIITWLLRCWDNRASSLELEGREAKQLGSLSREGGIDKAIGKKAQALSLWRRLLSSVRERYPFSEDVVCRPGKWTTMERGIQYLRELAVQEMVYYDPDNAQLPTDPDEVQCTRTMWQKFVWSVPSSYANSLAVMDWKGKEVPTVDEVAARLWQYRESLPHLSCGGTVLECPRTRREYVLLPTCMDQYLSY
;
A
#
# COMPACT_ATOMS: atom_id res chain seq x y z
N MET A 1 -59.76 17.22 33.13
CA MET A 1 -60.32 16.51 34.29
C MET A 1 -60.35 15.01 34.00
N HIS A 2 -59.77 14.23 34.92
CA HIS A 2 -59.98 12.79 35.18
C HIS A 2 -59.53 11.70 34.19
N LYS A 3 -58.45 11.01 34.64
CA LYS A 3 -58.02 9.64 34.32
C LYS A 3 -59.18 8.64 34.34
N LYS A 4 -59.10 7.59 33.51
CA LYS A 4 -59.45 6.24 33.94
C LYS A 4 -58.33 5.25 33.63
N LYS A 5 -57.71 4.81 34.73
CA LYS A 5 -56.85 3.63 34.84
C LYS A 5 -57.71 2.39 34.58
N TYR A 6 -57.16 1.41 33.87
CA TYR A 6 -57.58 0.02 34.02
C TYR A 6 -56.42 -0.80 34.57
N THR A 7 -56.65 -1.30 35.78
CA THR A 7 -55.79 -2.20 36.54
C THR A 7 -56.20 -3.63 36.19
N LYS A 8 -55.27 -4.49 35.80
CA LYS A 8 -55.48 -5.95 35.83
C LYS A 8 -54.38 -6.56 36.70
N LYS A 9 -54.80 -7.37 37.67
CA LYS A 9 -54.02 -7.88 38.80
C LYS A 9 -53.96 -9.41 38.71
N SER A 10 -52.90 -9.97 39.30
CA SER A 10 -52.71 -11.39 39.67
C SER A 10 -52.37 -12.33 38.50
N VAL A 11 -51.38 -13.22 38.59
CA VAL A 11 -51.15 -14.21 39.66
C VAL A 11 -49.65 -14.43 39.88
N ARG A 12 -49.27 -14.50 41.16
CA ARG A 12 -47.96 -14.94 41.65
C ARG A 12 -47.86 -16.47 41.54
N LEU A 13 -46.75 -16.97 41.01
CA LEU A 13 -46.23 -18.29 41.36
C LEU A 13 -44.88 -18.06 42.03
N VAL A 14 -44.84 -18.41 43.32
CA VAL A 14 -43.66 -18.47 44.16
C VAL A 14 -42.98 -19.80 43.90
N ARG A 15 -41.67 -19.79 43.67
CA ARG A 15 -40.78 -20.88 44.02
C ARG A 15 -39.53 -20.27 44.61
N ASP A 16 -39.45 -20.37 45.93
CA ASP A 16 -38.23 -20.17 46.71
C ASP A 16 -37.36 -21.42 46.54
N ASP A 17 -36.08 -21.22 46.27
CA ASP A 17 -34.99 -22.13 46.64
C ASP A 17 -33.73 -21.26 46.83
N ASP A 18 -33.27 -21.18 48.08
CA ASP A 18 -32.13 -20.43 48.60
C ASP A 18 -30.76 -21.05 48.22
N GLU A 19 -29.78 -20.24 47.79
CA GLU A 19 -28.40 -20.16 48.34
C GLU A 19 -27.51 -19.14 47.56
N PRO A 20 -26.44 -18.61 48.18
CA PRO A 20 -25.95 -17.24 48.01
C PRO A 20 -24.76 -17.13 47.06
N GLY A 21 -24.61 -15.97 46.42
CA GLY A 21 -23.41 -15.74 45.62
C GLY A 21 -23.32 -14.37 44.96
N SER A 22 -22.65 -13.46 45.66
CA SER A 22 -21.87 -12.34 45.12
C SER A 22 -22.61 -11.29 44.28
N SER A 23 -22.89 -10.16 44.93
CA SER A 23 -23.14 -8.86 44.30
C SER A 23 -21.92 -8.47 43.46
N ARG A 24 -21.97 -8.76 42.15
CA ARG A 24 -21.02 -8.17 41.21
C ARG A 24 -21.58 -6.82 40.81
N GLU A 25 -21.15 -5.79 41.54
CA GLU A 25 -21.18 -4.42 41.05
C GLU A 25 -20.49 -4.43 39.67
N GLN A 26 -21.27 -4.10 38.64
CA GLN A 26 -20.70 -3.84 37.33
C GLN A 26 -20.01 -2.48 37.46
N GLU A 27 -18.70 -2.53 37.76
CA GLU A 27 -17.80 -1.42 37.46
C GLU A 27 -17.93 -1.11 35.97
N GLU A 28 -18.59 0.00 35.69
CA GLU A 28 -18.59 0.65 34.39
C GLU A 28 -17.17 1.17 34.18
N GLU A 29 -16.30 0.30 33.63
CA GLU A 29 -14.97 0.67 33.16
C GLU A 29 -15.13 1.87 32.21
N PRO A 30 -14.57 3.05 32.54
CA PRO A 30 -14.68 4.20 31.67
C PRO A 30 -13.98 3.87 30.35
N GLU A 31 -14.70 3.97 29.23
CA GLU A 31 -14.09 3.95 27.91
C GLU A 31 -12.89 4.90 27.92
N PRO A 32 -11.70 4.49 27.45
CA PRO A 32 -10.56 5.39 27.44
C PRO A 32 -10.91 6.56 26.51
N GLU A 33 -11.20 7.72 27.09
CA GLU A 33 -11.27 8.98 26.37
C GLU A 33 -9.89 9.18 25.73
N VAL A 34 -9.77 8.80 24.45
CA VAL A 34 -8.55 9.00 23.69
C VAL A 34 -8.44 10.51 23.47
N ILE A 35 -7.72 11.18 24.38
CA ILE A 35 -7.34 12.59 24.25
C ILE A 35 -6.39 12.65 23.06
N THR A 36 -6.94 12.85 21.86
CA THR A 36 -6.16 13.17 20.67
C THR A 36 -5.55 14.55 20.88
N ARG A 37 -4.28 14.59 21.29
CA ARG A 37 -3.51 15.84 21.28
C ARG A 37 -3.60 16.42 19.87
N SER A 38 -4.05 17.65 19.75
CA SER A 38 -4.02 18.34 18.46
C SER A 38 -2.59 18.80 18.17
N LEU A 39 -2.16 18.65 16.91
CA LEU A 39 -0.86 19.10 16.46
C LEU A 39 -0.73 20.63 16.54
N SER A 40 0.43 21.09 16.98
CA SER A 40 0.80 22.50 16.97
C SER A 40 1.12 22.98 15.55
N LEU A 41 1.05 24.29 15.34
CA LEU A 41 1.39 24.91 14.06
C LEU A 41 2.85 24.67 13.66
N SER A 42 3.77 24.54 14.61
CA SER A 42 5.18 24.20 14.34
C SER A 42 5.34 22.76 13.85
N GLU A 43 4.68 21.80 14.51
CA GLU A 43 4.71 20.38 14.09
C GLU A 43 4.16 20.23 12.66
N LEU A 44 3.06 20.93 12.35
CA LEU A 44 2.49 20.92 10.99
C LEU A 44 3.43 21.52 9.95
N ARG A 45 4.22 22.55 10.29
CA ARG A 45 5.22 23.11 9.36
C ARG A 45 6.39 22.16 9.13
N ASP A 46 6.81 21.43 10.15
CA ASP A 46 7.90 20.46 9.99
C ASP A 46 7.42 19.26 9.17
N MET A 47 6.22 18.74 9.46
CA MET A 47 5.57 17.75 8.59
C MET A 47 5.43 18.24 7.15
N GLN A 48 5.02 19.49 6.93
CA GLN A 48 4.93 20.04 5.58
C GLN A 48 6.26 19.93 4.84
N LYS A 49 7.41 20.21 5.48
CA LYS A 49 8.73 20.09 4.86
C LYS A 49 9.05 18.64 4.50
N ASP A 50 8.78 17.70 5.40
CA ASP A 50 9.12 16.29 5.23
C ASP A 50 8.29 15.64 4.10
N PHE A 51 7.02 16.01 3.99
CA PHE A 51 6.08 15.42 3.04
C PHE A 51 5.84 16.24 1.78
N SER A 52 6.50 17.40 1.61
CA SER A 52 6.39 18.17 0.36
C SER A 52 7.07 17.46 -0.80
N ARG A 53 6.40 17.41 -1.95
CA ARG A 53 6.93 16.92 -3.21
C ARG A 53 8.09 17.79 -3.67
N LEU A 54 9.19 17.17 -4.09
CA LEU A 54 10.36 17.88 -4.60
C LEU A 54 10.10 18.40 -6.03
N PRO A 55 10.75 19.49 -6.46
CA PRO A 55 10.66 19.94 -7.85
C PRO A 55 11.08 18.85 -8.84
N GLY A 56 10.22 18.51 -9.80
CA GLY A 56 10.48 17.48 -10.80
C GLY A 56 10.28 16.04 -10.32
N GLU A 57 9.92 15.82 -9.05
CA GLU A 57 9.59 14.49 -8.52
C GLU A 57 8.25 14.02 -9.08
N HIS A 58 8.20 12.78 -9.56
CA HIS A 58 6.97 12.16 -10.04
C HIS A 58 5.99 11.91 -8.89
N ILE A 59 4.68 11.99 -9.16
CA ILE A 59 3.65 11.86 -8.13
C ILE A 59 3.74 10.51 -7.38
N ILE A 60 3.98 9.41 -8.09
CA ILE A 60 4.12 8.07 -7.49
C ILE A 60 5.40 7.95 -6.66
N THR A 61 6.53 8.45 -7.16
CA THR A 61 7.80 8.49 -6.41
C THR A 61 7.66 9.29 -5.12
N TRP A 62 6.97 10.44 -5.20
CA TRP A 62 6.64 11.25 -4.02
C TRP A 62 5.77 10.49 -3.01
N LEU A 63 4.70 9.83 -3.46
CA LEU A 63 3.86 9.02 -2.58
C LEU A 63 4.67 7.92 -1.90
N LEU A 64 5.48 7.15 -2.63
CA LEU A 64 6.33 6.11 -2.05
C LEU A 64 7.29 6.69 -1.01
N ARG A 65 7.89 7.86 -1.27
CA ARG A 65 8.70 8.56 -0.27
C ARG A 65 7.90 8.97 0.96
N CYS A 66 6.65 9.42 0.81
CA CYS A 66 5.78 9.70 1.96
C CYS A 66 5.49 8.42 2.77
N TRP A 67 5.25 7.29 2.11
CA TRP A 67 5.10 6.00 2.76
C TRP A 67 6.35 5.63 3.57
N ASP A 68 7.52 5.68 2.95
CA ASP A 68 8.80 5.34 3.60
C ASP A 68 9.11 6.28 4.78
N ASN A 69 8.60 7.52 4.76
CA ASN A 69 8.64 8.48 5.87
C ASN A 69 7.45 8.34 6.85
N ARG A 70 6.82 7.16 6.89
CA ARG A 70 5.77 6.78 7.86
C ARG A 70 4.50 7.63 7.80
N ALA A 71 4.12 8.11 6.61
CA ALA A 71 2.84 8.81 6.42
C ALA A 71 1.62 8.00 6.90
N SER A 72 1.71 6.67 6.97
CA SER A 72 0.65 5.80 7.46
C SER A 72 0.42 5.86 8.97
N SER A 73 1.44 6.25 9.74
CA SER A 73 1.33 6.40 11.21
C SER A 73 0.89 7.79 11.67
N LEU A 74 0.74 8.74 10.75
CA LEU A 74 0.44 10.13 11.05
C LEU A 74 -1.06 10.40 10.88
N GLU A 75 -1.82 10.21 11.95
CA GLU A 75 -3.24 10.54 11.99
C GLU A 75 -3.45 12.06 12.03
N LEU A 76 -4.30 12.56 11.13
CA LEU A 76 -4.61 13.97 11.00
C LEU A 76 -6.12 14.16 10.97
N GLU A 77 -6.62 15.14 11.71
CA GLU A 77 -7.97 15.65 11.50
C GLU A 77 -8.07 16.49 10.22
N GLY A 78 -9.29 16.68 9.70
CA GLY A 78 -9.50 17.50 8.50
C GLY A 78 -8.99 18.95 8.63
N ARG A 79 -9.02 19.52 9.84
CA ARG A 79 -8.49 20.87 10.13
C ARG A 79 -6.96 20.93 10.07
N GLU A 80 -6.29 19.94 10.64
CA GLU A 80 -4.82 19.82 10.62
C GLU A 80 -4.32 19.56 9.20
N ALA A 81 -4.99 18.65 8.48
CA ALA A 81 -4.70 18.37 7.08
C ALA A 81 -4.85 19.60 6.17
N LYS A 82 -5.83 20.48 6.42
CA LYS A 82 -5.94 21.78 5.71
C LYS A 82 -4.78 22.73 6.05
N GLN A 83 -4.30 22.70 7.30
CA GLN A 83 -3.24 23.57 7.77
C GLN A 83 -1.85 23.15 7.29
N LEU A 84 -1.66 21.89 6.87
CA LEU A 84 -0.44 21.43 6.19
C LEU A 84 -0.15 22.18 4.87
N GLY A 85 -1.16 22.79 4.24
CA GLY A 85 -0.99 23.57 3.03
C GLY A 85 -0.60 22.71 1.80
N SER A 86 0.29 23.26 0.96
CA SER A 86 0.70 22.60 -0.29
C SER A 86 1.75 21.53 -0.04
N LEU A 87 1.43 20.27 -0.32
CA LEU A 87 2.39 19.16 -0.30
C LEU A 87 2.71 18.70 -1.72
N SER A 88 1.69 18.53 -2.56
CA SER A 88 1.83 18.00 -3.91
C SER A 88 2.32 19.05 -4.91
N ARG A 89 2.20 20.36 -4.61
CA ARG A 89 2.40 21.45 -5.58
C ARG A 89 1.36 21.46 -6.70
N GLU A 90 0.24 20.77 -6.50
CA GLU A 90 -0.91 20.71 -7.40
C GLU A 90 -2.16 21.07 -6.59
N GLY A 91 -2.70 22.28 -6.81
CA GLY A 91 -3.77 22.82 -5.96
C GLY A 91 -5.02 21.94 -5.85
N GLY A 92 -5.31 21.10 -6.87
CA GLY A 92 -6.40 20.13 -6.81
C GLY A 92 -6.17 19.02 -5.78
N ILE A 93 -4.96 18.46 -5.74
CA ILE A 93 -4.57 17.42 -4.78
C ILE A 93 -4.46 18.03 -3.38
N ASP A 94 -3.80 19.19 -3.25
CA ASP A 94 -3.60 19.85 -1.95
C ASP A 94 -4.92 20.21 -1.27
N LYS A 95 -5.90 20.69 -2.05
CA LYS A 95 -7.25 20.95 -1.55
C LYS A 95 -7.98 19.66 -1.13
N ALA A 96 -7.78 18.57 -1.86
CA ALA A 96 -8.41 17.28 -1.57
C ALA A 96 -7.87 16.65 -0.27
N ILE A 97 -6.60 16.84 0.08
CA ILE A 97 -5.96 16.30 1.31
C ILE A 97 -6.73 16.76 2.56
N GLY A 98 -7.09 18.04 2.60
CA GLY A 98 -7.86 18.64 3.69
C GLY A 98 -9.38 18.52 3.56
N LYS A 99 -9.92 17.91 2.51
CA LYS A 99 -11.37 17.92 2.21
C LYS A 99 -12.18 17.09 3.22
N LYS A 100 -11.69 15.91 3.60
CA LYS A 100 -12.36 15.00 4.54
C LYS A 100 -12.18 15.49 5.98
N ALA A 101 -13.29 15.62 6.72
CA ALA A 101 -13.31 16.06 8.12
C ALA A 101 -12.83 14.96 9.09
N GLN A 102 -13.17 13.70 8.81
CA GLN A 102 -12.79 12.52 9.58
C GLN A 102 -11.27 12.45 9.79
N ALA A 103 -10.83 12.00 10.97
CA ALA A 103 -9.43 11.67 11.23
C ALA A 103 -8.98 10.49 10.36
N LEU A 104 -7.90 10.69 9.61
CA LEU A 104 -7.32 9.69 8.71
C LEU A 104 -5.81 9.89 8.69
N SER A 105 -5.08 8.79 8.54
CA SER A 105 -3.64 8.85 8.26
C SER A 105 -3.33 9.72 7.04
N LEU A 106 -2.18 10.40 7.10
CA LEU A 106 -1.68 11.19 5.98
C LEU A 106 -1.59 10.33 4.72
N TRP A 107 -1.17 9.07 4.83
CA TRP A 107 -1.16 8.12 3.72
C TRP A 107 -2.52 7.95 3.03
N ARG A 108 -3.58 7.66 3.79
CA ARG A 108 -4.94 7.51 3.23
C ARG A 108 -5.45 8.79 2.59
N ARG A 109 -5.11 9.95 3.18
CA ARG A 109 -5.45 11.27 2.60
C ARG A 109 -4.75 11.49 1.27
N LEU A 110 -3.46 11.17 1.19
CA LEU A 110 -2.65 11.32 -0.03
C LEU A 110 -3.19 10.45 -1.16
N LEU A 111 -3.38 9.14 -0.92
CA LEU A 111 -3.93 8.21 -1.92
C LEU A 111 -5.31 8.66 -2.42
N SER A 112 -6.22 9.01 -1.49
CA SER A 112 -7.56 9.51 -1.84
C SER A 112 -7.50 10.78 -2.71
N SER A 113 -6.57 11.69 -2.40
CA SER A 113 -6.47 12.99 -3.07
C SER A 113 -5.88 12.86 -4.48
N VAL A 114 -4.92 11.96 -4.66
CA VAL A 114 -4.36 11.63 -5.97
C VAL A 114 -5.43 10.94 -6.83
N ARG A 115 -6.19 9.99 -6.27
CA ARG A 115 -7.32 9.36 -6.98
C ARG A 115 -8.40 10.36 -7.38
N GLU A 116 -8.74 11.33 -6.52
CA GLU A 116 -9.72 12.37 -6.86
C GLU A 116 -9.24 13.25 -8.02
N ARG A 117 -7.93 13.53 -8.10
CA ARG A 117 -7.33 14.31 -9.19
C ARG A 117 -7.21 13.52 -10.49
N TYR A 118 -6.92 12.22 -10.40
CA TYR A 118 -6.66 11.31 -11.50
C TYR A 118 -7.57 10.07 -11.37
N PRO A 119 -8.83 10.16 -11.85
CA PRO A 119 -9.81 9.09 -11.65
C PRO A 119 -9.46 7.78 -12.35
N PHE A 120 -8.63 7.81 -13.39
CA PHE A 120 -8.22 6.64 -14.16
C PHE A 120 -6.73 6.33 -13.93
N SER A 121 -6.41 5.04 -13.85
CA SER A 121 -5.05 4.56 -13.54
C SER A 121 -4.01 4.98 -14.58
N GLU A 122 -4.46 5.15 -15.82
CA GLU A 122 -3.70 5.56 -16.99
C GLU A 122 -3.24 7.02 -16.92
N ASP A 123 -3.95 7.86 -16.16
CA ASP A 123 -3.61 9.28 -16.00
C ASP A 123 -2.40 9.48 -15.06
N VAL A 124 -2.14 8.50 -14.19
CA VAL A 124 -1.00 8.50 -13.28
C VAL A 124 0.13 7.70 -13.86
N VAL A 125 1.13 8.38 -14.44
CA VAL A 125 2.25 7.71 -15.06
C VAL A 125 3.30 7.33 -14.02
N CYS A 126 3.45 6.02 -13.76
CA CYS A 126 4.65 5.45 -13.16
C CYS A 126 5.70 5.23 -14.27
N ARG A 127 6.68 6.14 -14.37
CA ARG A 127 7.76 5.99 -15.36
C ARG A 127 8.91 5.22 -14.74
N PRO A 128 9.35 4.11 -15.34
CA PRO A 128 10.60 3.51 -14.91
C PRO A 128 11.71 4.55 -15.08
N GLY A 129 12.37 4.89 -13.98
CA GLY A 129 13.68 5.52 -14.09
C GLY A 129 14.60 4.61 -14.91
N LYS A 130 15.70 5.16 -15.46
CA LYS A 130 16.77 4.34 -16.01
C LYS A 130 17.45 3.61 -14.86
N TRP A 131 16.86 2.51 -14.41
CA TRP A 131 17.42 1.72 -13.33
C TRP A 131 18.56 0.87 -13.89
N THR A 132 19.66 0.79 -13.15
CA THR A 132 20.85 0.00 -13.52
C THR A 132 21.31 -0.91 -12.40
N THR A 133 20.60 -0.87 -11.26
CA THR A 133 20.89 -1.65 -10.06
C THR A 133 19.61 -2.30 -9.56
N MET A 134 19.72 -3.41 -8.83
CA MET A 134 18.55 -4.12 -8.31
C MET A 134 17.73 -3.27 -7.34
N GLU A 135 18.36 -2.40 -6.56
CA GLU A 135 17.68 -1.47 -5.64
C GLU A 135 16.76 -0.52 -6.41
N ARG A 136 17.21 -0.02 -7.56
CA ARG A 136 16.40 0.86 -8.41
C ARG A 136 15.28 0.09 -9.12
N GLY A 137 15.50 -1.18 -9.46
CA GLY A 137 14.45 -2.08 -9.95
C GLY A 137 13.38 -2.34 -8.89
N ILE A 138 13.78 -2.70 -7.67
CA ILE A 138 12.87 -2.91 -6.53
C ILE A 138 12.10 -1.63 -6.22
N GLN A 139 12.77 -0.47 -6.23
CA GLN A 139 12.09 0.82 -6.08
C GLN A 139 10.99 1.01 -7.12
N TYR A 140 11.26 0.71 -8.40
CA TYR A 140 10.25 0.81 -9.46
C TYR A 140 9.10 -0.19 -9.25
N LEU A 141 9.37 -1.39 -8.75
CA LEU A 141 8.32 -2.35 -8.40
C LEU A 141 7.40 -1.82 -7.29
N ARG A 142 7.98 -1.22 -6.24
CA ARG A 142 7.22 -0.55 -5.15
C ARG A 142 6.42 0.65 -5.67
N GLU A 143 6.97 1.41 -6.62
CA GLU A 143 6.23 2.50 -7.28
C GLU A 143 5.01 1.99 -8.05
N LEU A 144 5.14 0.86 -8.76
CA LEU A 144 4.00 0.21 -9.41
C LEU A 144 2.95 -0.24 -8.40
N ALA A 145 3.36 -0.73 -7.23
CA ALA A 145 2.45 -1.13 -6.15
C ALA A 145 1.69 0.07 -5.58
N VAL A 146 2.38 1.19 -5.33
CA VAL A 146 1.74 2.44 -4.91
C VAL A 146 0.74 2.92 -5.96
N GLN A 147 1.04 2.78 -7.25
CA GLN A 147 0.09 3.10 -8.32
C GLN A 147 -1.20 2.26 -8.19
N GLU A 148 -1.11 0.95 -7.98
CA GLU A 148 -2.30 0.09 -7.75
C GLU A 148 -3.06 0.54 -6.49
N MET A 149 -2.35 0.80 -5.40
CA MET A 149 -2.95 1.22 -4.13
C MET A 149 -3.73 2.53 -4.21
N VAL A 150 -3.36 3.46 -5.12
CA VAL A 150 -4.14 4.68 -5.37
C VAL A 150 -5.57 4.33 -5.78
N TYR A 151 -5.78 3.23 -6.50
CA TYR A 151 -7.07 2.83 -7.07
C TYR A 151 -7.78 1.74 -6.28
N TYR A 152 -7.18 1.27 -5.18
CA TYR A 152 -7.86 0.41 -4.23
C TYR A 152 -9.09 1.08 -3.62
N ASP A 153 -10.05 0.25 -3.22
CA ASP A 153 -11.18 0.73 -2.46
C ASP A 153 -10.71 1.12 -1.04
N PRO A 154 -10.75 2.41 -0.66
CA PRO A 154 -10.27 2.88 0.64
C PRO A 154 -11.06 2.30 1.81
N ASP A 155 -12.27 1.80 1.57
CA ASP A 155 -13.15 1.23 2.61
C ASP A 155 -12.94 -0.29 2.74
N ASN A 156 -12.15 -0.91 1.86
CA ASN A 156 -11.85 -2.33 1.93
C ASN A 156 -10.65 -2.59 2.86
N ALA A 157 -10.95 -2.94 4.11
CA ALA A 157 -9.95 -3.28 5.13
C ALA A 157 -9.13 -4.55 4.83
N GLN A 158 -9.51 -5.36 3.82
CA GLN A 158 -8.76 -6.55 3.42
C GLN A 158 -7.60 -6.23 2.46
N LEU A 159 -7.50 -4.99 1.97
CA LEU A 159 -6.44 -4.60 1.05
C LEU A 159 -5.16 -4.22 1.81
N PRO A 160 -3.97 -4.58 1.27
CA PRO A 160 -2.70 -4.20 1.86
C PRO A 160 -2.60 -2.69 2.06
N THR A 161 -2.11 -2.29 3.24
CA THR A 161 -1.78 -0.89 3.52
C THR A 161 -0.33 -0.58 3.15
N ASP A 162 0.52 -1.61 3.07
CA ASP A 162 1.94 -1.54 2.73
C ASP A 162 2.17 -1.87 1.24
N PRO A 163 2.86 -1.01 0.47
CA PRO A 163 3.29 -1.31 -0.89
C PRO A 163 4.07 -2.62 -1.04
N ASP A 164 4.81 -3.04 -0.01
CA ASP A 164 5.63 -4.26 -0.05
C ASP A 164 4.78 -5.54 0.09
N GLU A 165 3.59 -5.43 0.68
CA GLU A 165 2.62 -6.54 0.83
C GLU A 165 1.65 -6.66 -0.36
N VAL A 166 1.67 -5.72 -1.30
CA VAL A 166 0.81 -5.74 -2.48
C VAL A 166 1.13 -6.96 -3.34
N GLN A 167 0.09 -7.71 -3.72
CA GLN A 167 0.22 -8.77 -4.72
C GLN A 167 0.61 -8.15 -6.07
N CYS A 168 1.73 -8.60 -6.61
CA CYS A 168 2.20 -8.10 -7.88
C CYS A 168 1.28 -8.60 -9.00
N THR A 169 0.51 -7.70 -9.61
CA THR A 169 -0.42 -8.07 -10.69
C THR A 169 0.34 -8.42 -11.98
N ARG A 170 -0.33 -9.12 -12.92
CA ARG A 170 0.24 -9.38 -14.25
C ARG A 170 0.65 -8.09 -14.96
N THR A 171 -0.14 -7.03 -14.79
CA THR A 171 0.13 -5.71 -15.37
C THR A 171 1.38 -5.07 -14.75
N MET A 172 1.52 -5.14 -13.42
CA MET A 172 2.75 -4.69 -12.74
C MET A 172 3.96 -5.46 -13.25
N TRP A 173 3.86 -6.79 -13.33
CA TRP A 173 4.93 -7.64 -13.81
C TRP A 173 5.35 -7.29 -15.25
N GLN A 174 4.40 -7.10 -16.17
CA GLN A 174 4.69 -6.68 -17.54
C GLN A 174 5.42 -5.33 -17.59
N LYS A 175 4.95 -4.33 -16.84
CA LYS A 175 5.60 -3.01 -16.74
C LYS A 175 7.02 -3.12 -16.15
N PHE A 176 7.21 -3.98 -15.16
CA PHE A 176 8.52 -4.25 -14.55
C PHE A 176 9.47 -4.91 -15.54
N VAL A 177 9.04 -6.00 -16.16
CA VAL A 177 9.81 -6.78 -17.13
C VAL A 177 10.21 -5.95 -18.35
N TRP A 178 9.32 -5.11 -18.87
CA TRP A 178 9.64 -4.21 -19.99
C TRP A 178 10.57 -3.06 -19.62
N SER A 179 10.73 -2.74 -18.33
CA SER A 179 11.71 -1.76 -17.88
C SER A 179 13.08 -2.35 -17.59
N VAL A 180 13.22 -3.68 -17.66
CA VAL A 180 14.46 -4.39 -17.35
C VAL A 180 15.61 -3.93 -18.24
N PRO A 181 16.74 -3.46 -17.66
CA PRO A 181 17.95 -3.15 -18.40
C PRO A 181 18.47 -4.38 -19.13
N SER A 182 19.07 -4.19 -20.31
CA SER A 182 19.62 -5.30 -21.09
C SER A 182 20.63 -6.15 -20.30
N SER A 183 21.33 -5.56 -19.33
CA SER A 183 22.26 -6.27 -18.42
C SER A 183 21.58 -7.31 -17.52
N TYR A 184 20.27 -7.17 -17.28
CA TYR A 184 19.47 -8.08 -16.46
C TYR A 184 18.40 -8.83 -17.26
N ALA A 185 18.29 -8.60 -18.58
CA ALA A 185 17.24 -9.19 -19.40
C ALA A 185 17.28 -10.72 -19.39
N ASN A 186 18.46 -11.33 -19.62
CA ASN A 186 18.62 -12.78 -19.60
C ASN A 186 18.37 -13.36 -18.19
N SER A 187 18.81 -12.63 -17.17
CA SER A 187 18.67 -13.00 -15.77
C SER A 187 17.22 -13.06 -15.31
N LEU A 188 16.44 -12.05 -15.69
CA LEU A 188 15.05 -11.89 -15.26
C LEU A 188 14.06 -12.62 -16.17
N ALA A 189 14.43 -12.93 -17.42
CA ALA A 189 13.64 -13.79 -18.29
C ALA A 189 13.46 -15.22 -17.74
N VAL A 190 14.39 -15.69 -16.90
CA VAL A 190 14.34 -17.01 -16.25
C VAL A 190 13.58 -16.96 -14.91
N MET A 191 13.31 -15.76 -14.39
CA MET A 191 12.56 -15.61 -13.15
C MET A 191 11.12 -16.06 -13.39
N ASP A 192 10.83 -17.29 -12.96
CA ASP A 192 9.54 -17.93 -13.21
C ASP A 192 8.46 -17.27 -12.35
N TRP A 193 7.40 -16.83 -13.03
CA TRP A 193 6.19 -16.30 -12.41
C TRP A 193 5.24 -17.41 -11.94
N LYS A 194 5.50 -18.68 -12.26
CA LYS A 194 4.60 -19.83 -12.04
C LYS A 194 4.53 -20.34 -10.59
N GLY A 195 4.31 -19.44 -9.63
CA GLY A 195 3.77 -19.82 -8.34
C GLY A 195 2.28 -20.21 -8.44
N LYS A 196 1.78 -21.06 -7.54
CA LYS A 196 0.32 -21.29 -7.38
C LYS A 196 -0.40 -20.06 -6.82
N GLU A 197 0.34 -19.21 -6.11
CA GLU A 197 -0.12 -17.96 -5.51
C GLU A 197 0.62 -16.78 -6.17
N VAL A 198 -0.08 -15.66 -6.31
CA VAL A 198 0.47 -14.42 -6.87
C VAL A 198 1.45 -13.83 -5.85
N PRO A 199 2.74 -13.63 -6.20
CA PRO A 199 3.72 -13.19 -5.23
C PRO A 199 3.51 -11.74 -4.82
N THR A 200 3.90 -11.39 -3.59
CA THR A 200 3.93 -9.99 -3.14
C THR A 200 5.13 -9.24 -3.71
N VAL A 201 5.13 -7.91 -3.59
CA VAL A 201 6.27 -7.05 -3.94
C VAL A 201 7.51 -7.45 -3.13
N ASP A 202 7.37 -7.72 -1.84
CA ASP A 202 8.48 -8.16 -0.98
C ASP A 202 9.05 -9.51 -1.42
N GLU A 203 8.21 -10.48 -1.78
CA GLU A 203 8.67 -11.78 -2.28
C GLU A 203 9.42 -11.65 -3.61
N VAL A 204 8.95 -10.78 -4.52
CA VAL A 204 9.65 -10.52 -5.79
C VAL A 204 10.96 -9.79 -5.52
N ALA A 205 10.98 -8.82 -4.60
CA ALA A 205 12.19 -8.12 -4.18
C ALA A 205 13.22 -9.08 -3.57
N ALA A 206 12.79 -10.02 -2.74
CA ALA A 206 13.65 -11.06 -2.17
C ALA A 206 14.25 -11.96 -3.26
N ARG A 207 13.48 -12.38 -4.26
CA ARG A 207 13.99 -13.14 -5.41
C ARG A 207 15.03 -12.36 -6.22
N LEU A 208 14.81 -11.05 -6.43
CA LEU A 208 15.76 -10.17 -7.11
C LEU A 208 17.08 -10.07 -6.33
N TRP A 209 17.02 -10.02 -5.00
CA TRP A 209 18.20 -10.02 -4.14
C TRP A 209 18.96 -11.34 -4.17
N GLN A 210 18.27 -12.47 -4.01
CA GLN A 210 18.87 -13.80 -4.10
C GLN A 210 19.59 -14.00 -5.44
N TYR A 211 18.99 -13.51 -6.54
CA TYR A 211 19.64 -13.54 -7.84
C TYR A 211 20.97 -12.78 -7.82
N ARG A 212 21.00 -11.55 -7.30
CA ARG A 212 22.22 -10.75 -7.21
C ARG A 212 23.31 -11.46 -6.40
N GLU A 213 22.94 -12.08 -5.29
CA GLU A 213 23.87 -12.81 -4.43
C GLU A 213 24.39 -14.10 -5.07
N SER A 214 23.65 -14.67 -6.03
CA SER A 214 24.08 -15.87 -6.77
C SER A 214 25.06 -15.58 -7.91
N LEU A 215 25.14 -14.34 -8.39
CA LEU A 215 26.04 -13.91 -9.48
C LEU A 215 27.55 -14.19 -9.25
N PRO A 216 28.12 -14.05 -8.04
CA PRO A 216 29.54 -14.35 -7.78
C PRO A 216 29.93 -15.82 -8.00
N HIS A 217 28.98 -16.75 -8.01
CA HIS A 217 29.26 -18.19 -8.16
C HIS A 217 29.28 -18.67 -9.61
N LEU A 218 28.96 -17.80 -10.57
CA LEU A 218 29.00 -18.10 -12.01
C LEU A 218 30.34 -17.74 -12.68
N SER A 219 31.34 -17.28 -11.91
CA SER A 219 32.64 -16.81 -12.44
C SER A 219 33.81 -17.80 -12.29
N CYS A 220 33.61 -19.05 -11.85
CA CYS A 220 34.68 -20.05 -11.86
C CYS A 220 34.14 -21.41 -12.29
N GLY A 221 34.12 -21.64 -13.60
CA GLY A 221 33.81 -22.93 -14.19
C GLY A 221 33.05 -22.73 -15.49
N GLY A 222 33.75 -22.90 -16.61
CA GLY A 222 33.10 -22.96 -17.92
C GLY A 222 32.10 -24.10 -17.97
N THR A 223 30.84 -23.79 -17.69
CA THR A 223 29.71 -24.65 -18.00
C THR A 223 28.65 -23.79 -18.64
N VAL A 224 28.54 -23.98 -19.96
CA VAL A 224 27.39 -23.59 -20.76
C VAL A 224 26.16 -24.15 -20.06
N LEU A 225 25.28 -23.27 -19.57
CA LEU A 225 23.93 -23.69 -19.18
C LEU A 225 23.18 -24.04 -20.46
N GLU A 226 23.18 -25.33 -20.82
CA GLU A 226 22.30 -25.86 -21.84
C GLU A 226 20.84 -25.67 -21.37
N CYS A 227 20.07 -24.93 -22.17
CA CYS A 227 18.63 -24.81 -22.02
C CYS A 227 17.98 -26.20 -22.25
N PRO A 228 17.24 -26.79 -21.29
CA PRO A 228 16.77 -28.17 -21.40
C PRO A 228 15.67 -28.43 -22.46
N ARG A 229 15.33 -27.47 -23.33
CA ARG A 229 14.20 -27.64 -24.25
C ARG A 229 14.37 -27.33 -25.72
N THR A 230 15.47 -26.74 -26.18
CA THR A 230 15.69 -26.61 -27.62
C THR A 230 17.17 -26.41 -27.91
N ARG A 231 17.80 -27.37 -28.60
CA ARG A 231 19.03 -27.14 -29.36
C ARG A 231 18.76 -26.05 -30.39
N ARG A 232 19.01 -24.79 -30.03
CA ARG A 232 19.28 -23.66 -30.92
C ARG A 232 19.78 -22.50 -30.07
N GLU A 233 20.95 -22.00 -30.41
CA GLU A 233 21.43 -20.70 -29.95
C GLU A 233 20.44 -19.64 -30.41
N TYR A 234 19.72 -19.05 -29.47
CA TYR A 234 19.01 -17.81 -29.73
C TYR A 234 19.74 -16.73 -28.95
N VAL A 235 20.40 -15.84 -29.67
CA VAL A 235 20.56 -14.47 -29.21
C VAL A 235 19.14 -13.95 -29.02
N LEU A 236 18.67 -13.91 -27.77
CA LEU A 236 17.32 -13.50 -27.44
C LEU A 236 17.19 -12.00 -27.68
N LEU A 237 16.84 -11.65 -28.92
CA LEU A 237 16.24 -10.36 -29.25
C LEU A 237 14.95 -10.18 -28.41
N PRO A 238 14.50 -8.93 -28.19
CA PRO A 238 13.37 -8.58 -27.31
C PRO A 238 12.06 -9.34 -27.56
N THR A 239 11.94 -10.04 -28.69
CA THR A 239 10.80 -10.83 -29.13
C THR A 239 10.54 -12.12 -28.35
N CYS A 240 11.43 -12.58 -27.46
CA CYS A 240 11.19 -13.84 -26.73
C CYS A 240 10.32 -13.70 -25.48
N MET A 241 10.08 -12.48 -24.98
CA MET A 241 9.17 -12.26 -23.85
C MET A 241 7.69 -12.37 -24.26
N ASP A 242 7.38 -12.20 -25.55
CA ASP A 242 6.02 -12.36 -26.07
C ASP A 242 5.52 -13.82 -25.98
N GLN A 243 6.44 -14.81 -26.00
CA GLN A 243 6.06 -16.23 -25.88
C GLN A 243 5.76 -16.69 -24.45
N TYR A 244 6.17 -15.92 -23.43
CA TYR A 244 5.90 -16.22 -22.02
C TYR A 244 4.63 -15.54 -21.49
N LEU A 245 3.98 -14.69 -22.30
CA LEU A 245 2.83 -13.88 -21.88
C LEU A 245 1.54 -14.13 -22.68
N SER A 246 1.52 -15.08 -23.62
CA SER A 246 0.28 -15.49 -24.30
C SER A 246 -0.35 -16.71 -23.63
N TYR A 247 -1.29 -16.44 -22.71
CA TYR A 247 -2.57 -17.13 -22.39
C TYR A 247 -3.21 -16.43 -21.18
#